data_AF-A0A6A5U5M4-F1
#
_entry.id   AF-A0A6A5U5M4-F1
#
_cell.length_a   1.000
_cell.length_b   1.000
_cell.length_c   1.000
_cell.angle_alpha   90.00
_cell.angle_beta   90.00
_cell.angle_gamma   90.00
#
_symmetry.space_group_name_H-M   'P 1'
#
loop_
_entity.id
_entity.type
_entity.pdbx_description
1 polymer ?
#
loop_
_entity_poly.entity_id
_entity_poly.type
_entity_poly.pdbx_seq_one_letter_code
_entity_poly.pdbx_strand_id
1 'polypeptide(L)' 'MDPIQAAIDEIESREPGEDFSYTEIATRYGVNRSTLSRRHRGVTATRAANTINQQKLNPQHEQELVRYIKRLTERHIP' A
#
# COMPACT_ATOMS: atom_id res chain seq x y z
N MET A 1 8.60 -3.12 16.98
CA MET A 1 8.17 -3.99 15.86
C MET A 1 6.70 -3.72 15.58
N ASP A 2 6.29 -3.55 14.32
CA ASP A 2 4.87 -3.50 13.95
C ASP A 2 4.25 -4.88 14.22
N PRO A 3 3.24 -5.01 15.11
CA PRO A 3 2.64 -6.29 15.46
C PRO A 3 2.07 -7.05 14.25
N ILE A 4 1.62 -6.31 13.23
CA ILE A 4 1.11 -6.92 12.00
C ILE A 4 2.26 -7.50 11.18
N GLN A 5 3.43 -6.85 11.16
CA GLN A 5 4.59 -7.37 10.44
C GLN A 5 5.12 -8.64 11.12
N ALA A 6 5.23 -8.64 12.46
CA ALA A 6 5.64 -9.83 13.19
C ALA A 6 4.69 -11.02 12.98
N ALA A 7 3.39 -10.77 12.87
CA ALA A 7 2.40 -11.79 12.55
C ALA A 7 2.53 -12.32 11.10
N ILE A 8 2.93 -11.47 10.15
CA ILE A 8 3.21 -11.89 8.76
C ILE A 8 4.48 -12.73 8.72
N ASP A 9 5.54 -12.30 9.40
CA ASP A 9 6.81 -13.02 9.47
C ASP A 9 6.60 -14.42 10.08
N GLU A 10 5.74 -14.57 11.10
CA GLU A 10 5.37 -15.90 11.64
C GLU A 10 4.71 -16.77 10.57
N ILE A 11 3.77 -16.22 9.79
CA ILE A 11 3.08 -16.96 8.72
C ILE A 11 4.06 -17.38 7.62
N GLU A 12 4.95 -16.49 7.19
CA GLU A 12 5.92 -16.73 6.13
C GLU A 12 7.07 -17.66 6.55
N SER A 13 7.34 -17.76 7.86
CA SER A 13 8.34 -18.68 8.43
C SER A 13 7.89 -20.14 8.49
N ARG A 14 6.58 -20.41 8.34
CA ARG A 14 6.00 -21.77 8.36
C ARG A 14 6.28 -22.50 7.06
N GLU A 15 6.29 -23.83 7.13
CA GLU A 15 6.53 -24.64 5.93
C GLU A 15 5.39 -24.46 4.91
N PRO A 16 5.69 -24.41 3.60
CA PRO A 16 4.67 -24.36 2.57
C PRO A 16 3.74 -25.57 2.67
N GLY A 17 2.49 -25.35 3.07
CA GLY A 17 1.48 -26.40 3.26
C GLY A 17 1.16 -26.73 4.71
N GLU A 18 1.81 -26.09 5.68
CA GLU A 18 1.41 -26.17 7.08
C GLU A 18 0.11 -25.37 7.30
N ASP A 19 -0.93 -26.04 7.82
CA ASP A 19 -2.20 -25.37 8.11
C ASP A 19 -2.05 -24.39 9.27
N PHE A 20 -2.54 -23.16 9.09
CA PHE A 20 -2.55 -22.15 10.13
C PHE A 20 -3.87 -21.37 10.15
N SER A 21 -4.27 -20.96 11.36
CA SER A 21 -5.44 -20.12 11.57
C SER A 21 -5.04 -18.66 11.71
N TYR A 22 -5.54 -17.80 10.81
CA TYR A 22 -5.39 -16.35 10.95
C TYR A 22 -5.96 -15.81 12.26
N THR A 23 -6.94 -16.50 12.85
CA THR A 23 -7.57 -16.07 14.10
C THR A 23 -6.62 -16.27 15.27
N GLU A 24 -5.90 -17.38 15.32
CA GLU A 24 -4.95 -17.71 16.39
C GLU A 24 -3.72 -16.81 16.36
N ILE A 25 -3.20 -16.54 15.16
CA ILE A 25 -2.06 -15.63 14.97
C ILE A 25 -2.50 -14.21 15.32
N ALA A 26 -3.70 -13.80 14.88
CA ALA A 26 -4.23 -12.48 15.19
C ALA A 26 -4.41 -12.25 16.71
N THR A 27 -4.92 -13.23 17.44
CA THR A 27 -5.06 -13.13 18.91
C THR A 27 -3.71 -13.12 19.61
N ARG A 28 -2.74 -13.94 19.17
CA ARG A 28 -1.38 -13.97 19.72
C ARG A 28 -0.69 -12.60 19.64
N TYR A 29 -0.81 -11.92 18.51
CA TYR A 29 -0.17 -10.61 18.29
C TYR A 29 -1.07 -9.41 18.62
N GLY A 30 -2.32 -9.64 19.07
CA GLY A 30 -3.28 -8.58 19.38
C GLY A 30 -3.69 -7.75 18.16
N VAL A 31 -3.65 -8.33 16.95
CA VAL A 31 -3.99 -7.65 15.70
C VAL A 31 -5.36 -8.06 15.19
N ASN A 32 -6.00 -7.21 14.38
CA ASN A 32 -7.27 -7.57 13.77
C ASN A 32 -7.06 -8.64 12.67
N ARG A 33 -7.76 -9.78 12.80
CA ARG A 33 -7.71 -10.91 11.85
C ARG A 33 -7.95 -10.50 10.40
N SER A 34 -8.92 -9.62 10.13
CA SER A 34 -9.24 -9.20 8.76
C SER A 34 -8.11 -8.35 8.16
N THR A 35 -7.46 -7.53 8.98
CA THR A 35 -6.33 -6.69 8.58
C THR A 35 -5.09 -7.54 8.31
N LEU A 36 -4.80 -8.52 9.18
CA LEU A 36 -3.71 -9.47 8.98
C LEU A 36 -3.88 -10.25 7.66
N SER A 37 -5.07 -10.83 7.43
CA SER A 37 -5.35 -11.61 6.22
C SER A 37 -5.25 -10.77 4.94
N ARG A 38 -5.81 -9.54 4.93
CA ARG A 38 -5.74 -8.63 3.78
C ARG A 38 -4.31 -8.17 3.48
N ARG A 39 -3.46 -8.02 4.49
CA ARG A 39 -2.07 -7.60 4.32
C ARG A 39 -1.20 -8.76 3.82
N HIS A 40 -1.31 -9.94 4.42
CA HIS A 40 -0.59 -11.15 4.00
C HIS A 40 -0.93 -11.56 2.55
N ARG A 41 -2.20 -11.47 2.14
CA ARG A 41 -2.63 -11.78 0.76
C ARG A 41 -2.29 -10.69 -0.26
N GLY A 42 -1.65 -9.59 0.15
CA GLY A 42 -1.39 -8.45 -0.74
C GLY A 42 -2.63 -7.70 -1.23
N VAL A 43 -3.82 -7.98 -0.66
CA VAL A 43 -5.09 -7.32 -1.02
C VAL A 43 -5.06 -5.84 -0.65
N THR A 44 -4.32 -5.49 0.41
CA THR A 44 -4.09 -4.09 0.76
C THR A 44 -2.96 -3.55 -0.10
N ALA A 45 -3.29 -2.82 -1.16
CA ALA A 45 -2.31 -2.05 -1.91
C ALA A 45 -1.55 -1.12 -0.96
N THR A 46 -0.24 -0.99 -1.17
CA THR A 46 0.59 -0.05 -0.39
C THR A 46 0.01 1.35 -0.49
N ARG A 47 0.22 2.21 0.51
CA ARG A 47 -0.23 3.61 0.43
C ARG A 47 0.25 4.28 -0.87
N ALA A 48 1.49 4.02 -1.28
CA ALA A 48 2.04 4.53 -2.54
C ALA A 48 1.26 4.04 -3.77
N ALA A 49 0.96 2.74 -3.86
CA ALA A 49 0.17 2.20 -4.96
C ALA A 49 -1.27 2.75 -4.98
N ASN A 50 -1.89 2.91 -3.80
CA ASN A 50 -3.18 3.56 -3.68
C ASN A 50 -3.13 5.04 -4.09
N THR A 51 -2.10 5.78 -3.70
CA THR A 51 -1.91 7.17 -4.14
C THR A 51 -1.82 7.26 -5.65
N ILE A 52 -1.02 6.39 -6.30
CA ILE A 52 -0.92 6.35 -7.76
C ILE A 52 -2.28 5.99 -8.40
N ASN A 53 -2.97 4.98 -7.88
CA ASN A 53 -4.27 4.56 -8.43
C ASN A 53 -5.38 5.60 -8.21
N GLN A 54 -5.28 6.45 -7.18
CA GLN A 54 -6.24 7.52 -6.91
C GLN A 54 -5.94 8.81 -7.67
N GLN A 55 -4.75 8.96 -8.25
CA GLN A 55 -4.42 10.12 -9.07
C GLN A 55 -5.28 10.14 -10.34
N LYS A 56 -6.00 11.25 -10.56
CA LYS A 56 -6.81 11.46 -11.77
C LYS A 56 -5.95 11.67 -13.02
N LEU A 57 -4.69 12.07 -12.82
CA LEU A 57 -3.72 12.37 -13.87
C LEU A 57 -2.50 11.47 -13.66
N ASN A 58 -1.99 10.91 -14.75
CA ASN A 58 -0.71 10.24 -14.75
C ASN A 58 0.38 11.23 -14.27
N PRO A 59 1.33 10.83 -13.40
CA PRO A 59 2.47 11.67 -12.99
C PRO A 59 3.18 12.39 -14.15
N GLN A 60 3.27 11.75 -15.33
CA GLN A 60 3.84 12.37 -16.51
C GLN A 60 2.99 13.55 -17.04
N HIS A 61 1.67 13.37 -17.08
CA HIS A 61 0.75 14.44 -17.48
C HIS A 61 0.75 15.60 -16.48
N GLU A 62 0.86 15.31 -15.18
CA GLU A 62 0.98 16.35 -14.15
C GLU A 62 2.26 17.16 -14.35
N GLN A 63 3.40 16.52 -14.62
CA GLN A 63 4.65 17.21 -14.91
C GLN A 63 4.57 18.08 -16.17
N GLU A 64 3.93 17.59 -17.24
CA GLU A 64 3.70 18.38 -18.44
C GLU A 64 2.79 19.58 -18.18
N LEU A 65 1.71 19.40 -17.43
CA LEU A 65 0.80 20.49 -17.05
C LEU A 65 1.52 21.57 -16.24
N VAL A 66 2.34 21.16 -15.26
CA VAL A 66 3.14 22.09 -14.45
C VAL A 66 4.15 22.84 -15.31
N ARG A 67 4.84 22.16 -16.25
CA ARG A 67 5.76 22.82 -17.19
C ARG A 67 5.03 23.80 -18.09
N TYR A 68 3.83 23.45 -18.55
CA TYR A 68 3.02 24.31 -19.40
C TYR A 68 2.56 25.57 -18.65
N ILE A 69 2.02 25.43 -17.43
CA ILE A 69 1.61 26.56 -16.58
C ILE A 69 2.79 27.47 -16.27
N LYS A 70 3.97 26.91 -15.95
CA LYS A 70 5.19 27.71 -15.74
C LYS A 70 5.56 28.53 -16.96
N ARG A 71 5.54 27.91 -18.15
CA ARG A 71 5.82 28.60 -19.41
C ARG A 71 4.80 29.71 -19.71
N LEU A 72 3.52 29.50 -19.42
CA LEU A 72 2.48 30.53 -19.57
C LEU A 72 2.73 31.70 -18.61
N THR A 73 3.03 31.38 -17.35
CA THR A 73 3.35 32.38 -16.31
C THR A 73 4.57 33.22 -16.68
N GLU A 74 5.65 32.58 -17.15
CA GLU A 74 6.87 33.26 -17.62
C GLU A 74 6.61 34.19 -18.82
N ARG A 75 5.64 33.84 -19.66
CA ARG A 75 5.25 34.65 -20.82
C ARG A 75 4.24 35.75 -20.47
N HIS A 76 3.76 35.83 -19.22
CA HIS A 76 2.65 36.68 -18.79
C HIS A 76 1.37 36.48 -19.64
N ILE A 77 1.17 35.27 -20.15
CA ILE A 77 -0.02 34.91 -20.93
C ILE A 77 -0.89 34.04 -20.01
N PRO A 78 -2.19 34.36 -19.86
CA PRO A 78 -3.12 33.54 -19.09
C PRO A 78 -3.17 32.08 -19.57
#